data_AF-A0A940MLE9-F1
#
_entry.id   AF-A0A940MLE9-F1
#
_cell.length_a   1.000
_cell.length_b   1.000
_cell.length_c   1.000
_cell.angle_alpha   90.00
_cell.angle_beta   90.00
_cell.angle_gamma   90.00
#
_symmetry.space_group_name_H-M   'P 1'
#
loop_
_entity.id
_entity.type
_entity.pdbx_description
1 polymer ?
#
loop_
_entity_poly.entity_id
_entity_poly.type
_entity_poly.pdbx_seq_one_letter_code
_entity_poly.pdbx_strand_id
1 'polypeptide(L)'
;MAYVDLFSDRTSLLTIDAMHARTVRCRPAAATTVVRVPSQGAGPRQGLLFDLTKQDSAAIATGEGTAHEGKPYFRYSKIDLGDGATPGALRVEAVTSTKDCDWVIDVEYSDSQGTHKTVVKDGKKPFFAAGVPADPASRWILNEQVRAFVDCDAHRDAWGCKA
;
A
#
# COMPACT_ATOMS: atom_id res chain seq x y z
N MET A 1 0.68 3.82 5.02
CA MET A 1 1.37 2.50 5.06
C MET A 1 0.65 1.64 6.09
N ALA A 2 0.26 0.43 5.70
CA ALA A 2 -0.37 -0.55 6.58
C ALA A 2 0.47 -1.83 6.62
N TYR A 3 0.30 -2.62 7.67
CA TYR A 3 0.85 -3.97 7.75
C TYR A 3 -0.31 -4.96 7.71
N VAL A 4 -0.14 -6.00 6.91
CA VAL A 4 -1.10 -7.11 6.83
C VAL A 4 -0.37 -8.36 7.25
N ASP A 5 -0.80 -8.92 8.37
CA ASP A 5 -0.32 -10.21 8.83
C ASP A 5 -1.24 -11.32 8.30
N LEU A 6 -0.62 -12.30 7.66
CA LEU A 6 -1.31 -13.44 7.08
C LEU A 6 -1.08 -14.67 7.95
N PHE A 7 -2.17 -15.16 8.53
CA PHE A 7 -2.20 -16.35 9.35
C PHE A 7 -3.19 -17.37 8.78
N SER A 8 -2.87 -18.65 8.96
CA SER A 8 -3.77 -19.76 8.69
C SER A 8 -3.69 -20.72 9.87
N ASP A 9 -4.85 -21.12 10.40
CA ASP A 9 -5.01 -22.16 11.41
C ASP A 9 -5.20 -23.56 10.80
N ARG A 10 -5.19 -23.65 9.47
CA ARG A 10 -5.46 -24.89 8.74
C ARG A 10 -4.24 -25.81 8.81
N THR A 11 -4.54 -27.09 9.05
CA THR A 11 -3.55 -28.17 9.05
C THR A 11 -3.11 -28.58 7.65
N SER A 12 -3.80 -28.10 6.61
CA SER A 12 -3.45 -28.34 5.20
C SER A 12 -2.84 -27.09 4.58
N LEU A 13 -1.88 -27.28 3.69
CA LEU A 13 -1.26 -26.22 2.89
C LEU A 13 -2.32 -25.47 2.06
N LEU A 14 -2.21 -24.15 2.01
CA LEU A 14 -2.90 -23.29 1.07
C LEU A 14 -1.92 -22.31 0.44
N THR A 15 -2.18 -21.94 -0.81
CA THR A 15 -1.33 -21.03 -1.56
C THR A 15 -2.15 -19.85 -2.04
N ILE A 16 -1.80 -18.64 -1.62
CA ILE A 16 -2.33 -17.41 -2.19
C ILE A 16 -1.63 -17.16 -3.52
N ASP A 17 -2.42 -17.03 -4.58
CA ASP A 17 -1.96 -16.88 -5.96
C ASP A 17 -2.46 -15.59 -6.63
N ALA A 18 -3.35 -14.83 -5.99
CA ALA A 18 -3.69 -13.48 -6.42
C ALA A 18 -4.16 -12.60 -5.25
N MET A 19 -3.83 -11.31 -5.34
CA MET A 19 -4.43 -10.25 -4.52
C MET A 19 -4.73 -9.03 -5.38
N HIS A 20 -5.93 -8.49 -5.21
CA HIS A 20 -6.38 -7.28 -5.88
C HIS A 20 -6.98 -6.30 -4.88
N ALA A 21 -6.70 -5.01 -5.06
CA ALA A 21 -7.37 -3.97 -4.30
C ALA A 21 -8.69 -3.61 -4.97
N ARG A 22 -9.75 -3.66 -4.16
CA ARG A 22 -11.07 -3.19 -4.54
C ARG A 22 -11.44 -1.96 -3.73
N THR A 23 -11.65 -0.87 -4.45
CA THR A 23 -12.18 0.38 -3.88
C THR A 23 -13.62 0.17 -3.43
N VAL A 24 -13.90 0.46 -2.15
CA VAL A 24 -15.26 0.45 -1.58
C VAL A 24 -15.92 1.80 -1.81
N ARG A 25 -15.19 2.88 -1.52
CA ARG A 25 -15.69 4.25 -1.68
C ARG A 25 -14.51 5.20 -1.82
N CYS A 26 -14.58 6.14 -2.76
CA CYS A 26 -13.68 7.28 -2.79
C CYS A 26 -14.46 8.59 -2.68
N ARG A 27 -13.87 9.59 -2.02
CA ARG A 27 -14.38 10.94 -1.85
C ARG A 27 -13.25 11.95 -2.06
N PRO A 28 -13.53 13.22 -2.44
CA PRO A 28 -12.49 14.24 -2.49
C PRO A 28 -11.69 14.26 -1.19
N ALA A 29 -10.37 14.43 -1.30
CA ALA A 29 -9.50 14.44 -0.13
C ALA A 29 -9.94 15.55 0.85
N ALA A 30 -10.14 15.19 2.12
CA ALA A 30 -10.59 16.12 3.14
C ALA A 30 -9.44 16.97 3.73
N ALA A 31 -8.19 16.53 3.53
CA ALA A 31 -7.02 17.26 4.00
C ALA A 31 -6.90 18.60 3.27
N THR A 32 -6.58 19.66 4.01
CA THR A 32 -6.30 21.00 3.45
C THR A 32 -4.81 21.30 3.41
N THR A 33 -4.00 20.51 4.11
CA THR A 33 -2.56 20.70 4.27
C THR A 33 -1.82 19.46 3.81
N VAL A 34 -0.77 19.65 3.03
CA VAL A 34 0.11 18.58 2.57
C VAL A 34 1.46 18.74 3.24
N VAL A 35 1.90 17.70 3.95
CA VAL A 35 3.24 17.62 4.52
C VAL A 35 4.00 16.52 3.78
N ARG A 36 5.02 16.90 3.03
CA ARG A 36 5.91 15.95 2.35
C ARG A 36 7.10 15.64 3.26
N VAL A 37 7.35 14.36 3.46
CA VAL A 37 8.54 13.87 4.15
C VAL A 37 9.33 13.06 3.13
N PRO A 38 10.54 13.50 2.73
CA PRO A 38 11.38 12.73 1.81
C PRO A 38 11.66 11.33 2.36
N SER A 39 11.78 10.34 1.46
CA SER A 39 12.16 8.98 1.85
C SER A 39 13.48 8.98 2.61
N GLN A 40 13.51 8.34 3.77
CA GLN A 40 14.67 8.26 4.67
C GLN A 40 15.52 7.00 4.42
N GLY A 41 15.41 6.43 3.23
CA GLY A 41 15.86 5.06 2.96
C GLY A 41 14.84 4.05 3.45
N ALA A 42 14.67 2.97 2.69
CA ALA A 42 13.79 1.85 3.05
C ALA A 42 14.65 0.61 3.32
N GLY A 43 14.30 -0.18 4.33
CA GLY A 43 14.87 -1.52 4.47
C GLY A 43 14.35 -2.46 3.37
N PRO A 44 15.07 -3.57 3.06
CA PRO A 44 14.72 -4.52 2.01
C PRO A 44 13.53 -5.43 2.39
N ARG A 45 12.43 -4.84 2.86
CA ARG A 45 11.22 -5.60 3.19
C ARG A 45 10.37 -5.73 1.94
N GLN A 46 10.02 -6.97 1.61
CA GLN A 46 9.05 -7.29 0.58
C GLN A 46 7.71 -6.66 0.95
N GLY A 47 7.16 -5.88 0.02
CA GLY A 47 5.87 -5.22 0.20
C GLY A 47 5.03 -5.30 -1.05
N LEU A 48 3.74 -5.02 -0.90
CA LEU A 48 2.78 -4.92 -1.98
C LEU A 48 2.29 -3.49 -2.10
N LEU A 49 2.25 -2.98 -3.33
CA LEU A 49 1.66 -1.70 -3.67
C LEU A 49 0.39 -1.92 -4.50
N PHE A 50 -0.67 -1.20 -4.13
CA PHE A 50 -1.92 -1.16 -4.87
C PHE A 50 -2.18 0.25 -5.41
N ASP A 51 -2.46 0.36 -6.71
CA ASP A 51 -2.82 1.62 -7.36
C ASP A 51 -4.35 1.78 -7.38
N LEU A 52 -4.89 2.53 -6.42
CA LEU A 52 -6.34 2.74 -6.26
C LEU A 52 -6.93 3.72 -7.30
N THR A 53 -6.09 4.31 -8.16
CA THR A 53 -6.58 5.09 -9.30
C THR A 53 -7.16 4.21 -10.40
N LYS A 54 -6.83 2.90 -10.36
CA LYS A 54 -7.37 1.87 -11.22
C LYS A 54 -8.40 1.04 -10.48
N GLN A 55 -9.42 0.60 -11.20
CA GLN A 55 -10.35 -0.38 -10.69
C GLN A 55 -9.66 -1.76 -10.67
N ASP A 56 -9.90 -2.54 -9.61
CA ASP A 56 -9.41 -3.91 -9.45
C ASP A 56 -7.88 -4.03 -9.61
N SER A 57 -7.17 -3.29 -8.75
CA SER A 57 -5.74 -3.07 -8.89
C SER A 57 -4.96 -4.28 -8.41
N ALA A 58 -4.24 -4.97 -9.30
CA ALA A 58 -3.40 -6.10 -8.93
C ALA A 58 -2.21 -5.67 -8.05
N ALA A 59 -1.79 -6.54 -7.13
CA ALA A 59 -0.65 -6.28 -6.25
C ALA A 59 0.66 -6.13 -7.05
N ILE A 60 1.37 -5.02 -6.82
CA ILE A 60 2.69 -4.72 -7.40
C ILE A 60 3.77 -5.00 -6.36
N ALA A 61 4.83 -5.70 -6.74
CA ALA A 61 5.95 -5.94 -5.85
C ALA A 61 6.72 -4.64 -5.55
N THR A 62 7.00 -4.40 -4.26
CA THR A 62 7.86 -3.32 -3.77
C THR A 62 8.92 -3.87 -2.83
N GLY A 63 10.03 -3.13 -2.73
CA GLY A 63 11.15 -3.48 -1.87
C GLY A 63 12.46 -3.46 -2.65
N GLU A 64 13.42 -2.71 -2.12
CA GLU A 64 14.73 -2.51 -2.72
C GLU A 64 15.47 -3.84 -2.88
N GLY A 65 16.03 -4.08 -4.07
CA GLY A 65 16.81 -5.29 -4.37
C GLY A 65 15.98 -6.51 -4.80
N THR A 66 14.66 -6.39 -4.97
CA THR A 66 13.86 -7.47 -5.55
C THR A 66 13.96 -7.45 -7.08
N ALA A 67 14.22 -8.59 -7.71
CA ALA A 67 14.38 -8.71 -9.17
C ALA A 67 13.11 -8.31 -9.98
N HIS A 68 11.97 -8.14 -9.31
CA HIS A 68 10.67 -7.90 -9.90
C HIS A 68 9.96 -6.66 -9.33
N GLU A 69 10.72 -5.74 -8.74
CA GLU A 69 10.17 -4.46 -8.27
C GLU A 69 9.39 -3.73 -9.37
N GLY A 70 8.22 -3.20 -9.02
CA GLY A 70 7.32 -2.51 -9.95
C GLY A 70 6.57 -3.45 -10.91
N LYS A 71 6.70 -4.77 -10.79
CA LYS A 71 5.95 -5.75 -11.59
C LYS A 71 4.80 -6.37 -10.78
N PRO A 72 3.78 -6.96 -11.45
CA PRO A 72 2.75 -7.73 -10.76
C PRO A 72 3.36 -8.85 -9.92
N TYR A 73 3.10 -8.84 -8.61
CA TYR A 73 3.74 -9.74 -7.64
C TYR A 73 3.48 -11.21 -7.95
N PHE A 74 2.21 -11.56 -8.14
CA PHE A 74 1.79 -12.96 -8.30
C PHE A 74 2.15 -13.58 -9.66
N ARG A 75 2.69 -12.79 -10.58
CA ARG A 75 3.29 -13.33 -11.81
C ARG A 75 4.61 -14.08 -11.53
N TYR A 76 5.29 -13.75 -10.43
CA TYR A 76 6.62 -14.25 -10.11
C TYR A 76 6.73 -14.86 -8.71
N SER A 77 5.68 -14.76 -7.89
CA SER A 77 5.71 -15.18 -6.49
C SER A 77 4.35 -15.71 -6.05
N LYS A 78 4.36 -16.53 -5.00
CA LYS A 78 3.17 -17.03 -4.31
C LYS A 78 3.40 -16.90 -2.81
N ILE A 79 2.34 -16.97 -2.02
CA ILE A 79 2.45 -16.96 -0.56
C ILE A 79 1.81 -18.24 -0.04
N ASP A 80 2.63 -19.12 0.51
CA ASP A 80 2.19 -20.38 1.10
C ASP A 80 1.90 -20.18 2.59
N LEU A 81 0.76 -20.69 3.05
CA LEU A 81 0.28 -20.64 4.43
C LEU A 81 -0.30 -22.00 4.84
N GLY A 82 -0.47 -22.23 6.14
CA GLY A 82 -0.98 -23.51 6.67
C GLY A 82 0.09 -24.60 6.68
N ASP A 83 -0.24 -25.79 7.20
CA ASP A 83 0.69 -26.93 7.34
C ASP A 83 2.04 -26.57 8.02
N GLY A 84 1.98 -25.73 9.05
CA GLY A 84 3.18 -25.26 9.76
C GLY A 84 4.03 -24.24 9.00
N ALA A 85 3.58 -23.72 7.85
CA ALA A 85 4.22 -22.62 7.17
C ALA A 85 4.32 -21.38 8.08
N THR A 86 5.46 -20.70 8.03
CA THR A 86 5.71 -19.50 8.83
C THR A 86 4.72 -18.41 8.46
N PRO A 87 3.99 -17.83 9.44
CA PRO A 87 3.15 -16.67 9.18
C PRO A 87 3.94 -15.54 8.52
N GLY A 88 3.36 -14.98 7.46
CA GLY A 88 3.98 -13.90 6.70
C GLY A 88 3.41 -12.55 7.10
N ALA A 89 4.27 -11.57 7.36
CA ALA A 89 3.88 -10.17 7.48
C ALA A 89 4.24 -9.44 6.18
N LEU A 90 3.23 -8.84 5.53
CA LEU A 90 3.43 -8.04 4.33
C LEU A 90 3.26 -6.57 4.66
N ARG A 91 4.23 -5.75 4.21
CA ARG A 91 4.00 -4.31 4.12
C ARG A 91 3.05 -4.06 2.96
N VAL A 92 1.94 -3.39 3.22
CA VAL A 92 0.97 -3.03 2.19
C VAL A 92 0.86 -1.51 2.08
N GLU A 93 1.01 -1.04 0.85
CA GLU A 93 0.89 0.36 0.48
C GLU A 93 -0.20 0.51 -0.56
N ALA A 94 -0.93 1.62 -0.49
CA ALA A 94 -1.91 1.98 -1.48
C ALA A 94 -1.67 3.43 -1.88
N VAL A 95 -1.65 3.67 -3.19
CA VAL A 95 -1.58 5.02 -3.75
C VAL A 95 -2.94 5.40 -4.30
N THR A 96 -3.31 6.64 -4.02
CA THR A 96 -4.50 7.29 -4.56
C THR A 96 -4.09 8.69 -5.05
N SER A 97 -4.95 9.31 -5.85
CA SER A 97 -4.72 10.64 -6.39
C SER A 97 -5.36 11.69 -5.47
N THR A 98 -6.32 12.47 -5.96
CA THR A 98 -6.99 13.57 -5.25
C THR A 98 -8.14 13.14 -4.35
N LYS A 99 -8.22 11.85 -4.02
CA LYS A 99 -9.34 11.25 -3.31
C LYS A 99 -8.88 10.44 -2.11
N ASP A 100 -9.59 10.62 -1.01
CA ASP A 100 -9.57 9.69 0.10
C ASP A 100 -10.39 8.45 -0.29
N CYS A 101 -9.81 7.27 -0.10
CA CYS A 101 -10.43 6.02 -0.52
C CYS A 101 -10.47 5.00 0.63
N ASP A 102 -11.66 4.46 0.87
CA ASP A 102 -11.90 3.24 1.62
C ASP A 102 -11.80 2.05 0.66
N TRP A 103 -11.01 1.04 1.01
CA TRP A 103 -10.69 -0.07 0.11
C TRP A 103 -10.44 -1.38 0.87
N VAL A 104 -10.50 -2.51 0.16
CA VAL A 104 -10.25 -3.86 0.70
C VAL A 104 -9.35 -4.63 -0.25
N ILE A 105 -8.78 -5.75 0.23
CA ILE A 105 -7.98 -6.64 -0.60
C ILE A 105 -8.80 -7.91 -0.84
N ASP A 106 -9.17 -8.16 -2.07
CA ASP A 106 -9.73 -9.45 -2.48
C ASP A 106 -8.55 -10.41 -2.73
N VAL A 107 -8.57 -11.56 -2.06
CA VAL A 107 -7.50 -12.57 -2.07
C VAL A 107 -8.05 -13.84 -2.69
N GLU A 108 -7.33 -14.38 -3.67
CA GLU A 108 -7.60 -15.72 -4.21
C GLU A 108 -6.53 -16.69 -3.69
N TYR A 109 -6.98 -17.84 -3.23
CA TYR A 109 -6.09 -18.89 -2.76
C TYR A 109 -6.59 -20.27 -3.21
N SER A 110 -5.64 -21.19 -3.39
CA SER A 110 -5.90 -22.55 -3.79
C SER A 110 -5.48 -23.53 -2.68
N ASP A 111 -6.27 -24.57 -2.46
CA ASP A 111 -5.97 -25.67 -1.53
C ASP A 111 -6.36 -27.02 -2.16
N SER A 112 -6.30 -28.11 -1.39
CA SER A 112 -6.67 -29.45 -1.87
C SER A 112 -8.15 -29.61 -2.25
N GLN A 113 -9.02 -28.66 -1.90
CA GLN A 113 -10.44 -28.64 -2.21
C GLN A 113 -10.77 -27.73 -3.41
N GLY A 114 -9.81 -26.95 -3.90
CA GLY A 114 -9.96 -26.09 -5.07
C GLY A 114 -9.54 -24.65 -4.82
N THR A 115 -10.07 -23.74 -5.64
CA THR A 115 -9.80 -22.29 -5.56
C THR A 115 -10.91 -21.57 -4.81
N HIS A 116 -10.51 -20.67 -3.92
CA HIS A 116 -11.38 -19.94 -3.02
C HIS A 116 -11.05 -18.44 -3.06
N LYS A 117 -11.99 -17.62 -2.60
CA LYS A 117 -11.81 -16.17 -2.46
C LYS A 117 -12.15 -15.72 -1.05
N THR A 118 -11.35 -14.79 -0.53
CA THR A 118 -11.62 -14.12 0.75
C THR A 118 -11.30 -12.63 0.65
N VAL A 119 -11.72 -11.86 1.64
CA VAL A 119 -11.53 -10.40 1.67
C VAL A 119 -10.79 -10.01 2.93
N VAL A 120 -9.62 -9.40 2.76
CA VAL A 120 -8.82 -8.84 3.85
C VAL A 120 -9.19 -7.37 4.07
N LYS A 121 -9.31 -7.01 5.35
CA LYS A 121 -9.80 -5.73 5.87
C LYS A 121 -8.94 -5.27 7.04
N ASP A 122 -9.03 -4.00 7.40
CA ASP A 122 -8.50 -3.47 8.66
C ASP A 122 -9.47 -3.80 9.80
N GLY A 123 -9.31 -5.01 10.35
CA GLY A 123 -10.26 -5.59 11.30
C GLY A 123 -11.67 -5.68 10.72
N LYS A 124 -12.61 -4.89 11.24
CA LYS A 124 -14.00 -4.85 10.76
C LYS A 124 -14.26 -3.78 9.69
N LYS A 125 -13.27 -2.94 9.38
CA LYS A 125 -13.41 -1.77 8.48
C LYS A 125 -12.57 -1.94 7.22
N PRO A 126 -12.95 -1.30 6.10
CA PRO A 126 -12.02 -1.15 4.98
C PRO A 126 -10.73 -0.46 5.42
N PHE A 127 -9.64 -0.72 4.69
CA PHE A 127 -8.44 0.09 4.75
C PHE A 127 -8.74 1.52 4.27
N PHE A 128 -7.94 2.47 4.74
CA PHE A 128 -8.03 3.87 4.33
C PHE A 128 -6.74 4.31 3.63
N ALA A 129 -6.88 4.96 2.47
CA ALA A 129 -5.81 5.64 1.77
C ALA A 129 -6.17 7.12 1.63
N ALA A 130 -5.33 8.00 2.18
CA ALA A 130 -5.50 9.44 2.08
C ALA A 130 -5.04 9.95 0.70
N GLY A 131 -5.87 10.78 0.08
CA GLY A 131 -5.51 11.51 -1.14
C GLY A 131 -4.76 12.79 -0.85
N VAL A 132 -4.08 13.29 -1.88
CA VAL A 132 -3.50 14.65 -1.85
C VAL A 132 -4.57 15.62 -2.38
N PRO A 133 -5.03 16.62 -1.62
CA PRO A 133 -6.03 17.58 -2.11
C PRO A 133 -5.59 18.23 -3.42
N ALA A 134 -6.55 18.44 -4.31
CA ALA A 134 -6.30 19.05 -5.61
C ALA A 134 -5.79 20.50 -5.49
N ASP A 135 -6.25 21.21 -4.46
CA ASP A 135 -5.86 22.57 -4.13
C ASP A 135 -5.59 22.68 -2.61
N PRO A 136 -4.37 22.34 -2.15
CA PRO A 136 -4.01 22.46 -0.74
C PRO A 136 -3.87 23.93 -0.35
N ALA A 137 -4.45 24.29 0.80
CA ALA A 137 -4.29 25.61 1.40
C ALA A 137 -2.84 25.90 1.85
N SER A 138 -2.06 24.86 2.14
CA SER A 138 -0.66 25.00 2.52
C SER A 138 0.13 23.74 2.19
N ARG A 139 1.36 23.91 1.71
CA ARG A 139 2.30 22.81 1.44
C ARG A 139 3.57 22.96 2.24
N TRP A 140 3.96 21.89 2.92
CA TRP A 140 5.15 21.84 3.77
C TRP A 140 6.05 20.68 3.36
N ILE A 141 7.35 20.85 3.53
CA ILE A 141 8.32 19.76 3.40
C ILE A 141 9.21 19.67 4.63
N LEU A 142 9.53 18.46 5.07
CA LEU A 142 10.65 18.25 5.99
C LEU A 142 11.96 18.48 5.23
N ASN A 143 12.63 19.60 5.50
CA ASN A 143 13.98 19.83 5.02
C ASN A 143 14.96 19.22 6.02
N GLU A 144 15.67 18.19 5.57
CA GLU A 144 16.60 17.40 6.37
C GLU A 144 17.87 18.15 6.75
N GLN A 145 18.32 19.06 5.88
CA GLN A 145 19.55 19.83 6.06
C GLN A 145 19.42 20.76 7.26
N VAL A 146 18.23 21.33 7.45
CA VAL A 146 17.91 22.24 8.56
C VAL A 146 17.02 21.60 9.63
N ARG A 147 16.67 20.31 9.46
CA ARG A 147 15.79 19.52 10.34
C ARG A 147 14.51 20.25 10.75
N ALA A 148 13.86 20.91 9.79
CA ALA A 148 12.68 21.72 10.03
C ALA A 148 11.66 21.55 8.90
N PHE A 149 10.38 21.78 9.23
CA PHE A 149 9.34 21.92 8.22
C PHE A 149 9.44 23.30 7.57
N VAL A 150 9.51 23.32 6.24
CA VAL A 150 9.56 24.54 5.43
C VAL A 150 8.25 24.69 4.69
N ASP A 151 7.64 25.87 4.77
CA ASP A 151 6.48 26.26 3.99
C ASP A 151 6.91 26.48 2.53
N CYS A 152 6.43 25.63 1.63
CA CYS A 152 6.76 25.67 0.22
C CYS A 152 6.02 26.79 -0.54
N ASP A 153 4.94 27.33 0.02
CA ASP A 153 4.24 28.46 -0.58
C ASP A 153 5.00 29.77 -0.30
N ALA A 154 5.64 29.88 0.88
CA ALA A 154 6.53 30.99 1.24
C ALA A 154 7.97 30.86 0.69
N HIS A 155 8.49 29.63 0.57
CA HIS A 155 9.88 29.35 0.17
C HIS A 155 9.94 28.39 -1.02
N ARG A 156 9.50 28.87 -2.19
CA ARG A 156 9.41 28.07 -3.43
C ARG A 156 10.74 27.56 -3.98
N ASP A 157 11.84 28.19 -3.57
CA ASP A 157 13.21 27.84 -3.94
C ASP A 157 13.84 26.79 -3.01
N ALA A 158 13.21 26.49 -1.87
CA ALA A 158 13.69 25.47 -0.95
C ALA A 158 13.77 24.10 -1.62
N TRP A 159 14.84 23.36 -1.29
CA TRP A 159 15.07 22.03 -1.83
C TRP A 159 13.91 21.09 -1.47
N GLY A 160 13.31 20.46 -2.50
CA GLY A 160 12.13 19.59 -2.40
C GLY A 160 10.76 20.30 -2.40
N CYS A 161 10.71 21.64 -2.41
CA CYS A 161 9.47 22.40 -2.63
C CYS A 161 9.07 22.55 -4.11
N LYS A 162 9.96 22.19 -5.05
CA LYS A 162 9.65 22.08 -6.47
C LYS A 162 9.00 20.71 -6.74
N ALA A 163 7.84 20.74 -7.39
CA ALA A 163 7.06 19.55 -7.77
C ALA A 163 7.75 18.77 -8.90
#